data_AF-A0A916XMZ8-F1
#
_entry.id   AF-A0A916XMZ8-F1
#
_cell.length_a   1.000
_cell.length_b   1.000
_cell.length_c   1.000
_cell.angle_alpha   90.00
_cell.angle_beta   90.00
_cell.angle_gamma   90.00
#
_symmetry.space_group_name_H-M   'P 1'
#
loop_
_entity.id
_entity.type
_entity.pdbx_description
1 polymer ?
#
loop_
_entity_poly.entity_id
_entity_poly.type
_entity_poly.pdbx_seq_one_letter_code
_entity_poly.pdbx_strand_id
1 'polypeptide(L)'
;MLNAVKNFIYSMFFCSSALISALAINECIPPEARMKTGLVLQIYDSDVPDTSLLKCLRYLPADELAHRHFAKIQYRHRAKMIVTNAEYDTLGLKLGDEVKFFPEDCEIGKISQINRILRQTK
;
A
#
# COMPACT_ATOMS: atom_id res chain seq x y z
N MET A 1 2.91 53.71 2.54
CA MET A 1 2.12 52.66 3.20
C MET A 1 2.73 51.32 2.78
N LEU A 2 3.62 50.78 3.61
CA LEU A 2 4.20 49.43 3.47
C LEU A 2 3.77 48.66 4.71
N ASN A 3 3.03 47.58 4.50
CA ASN A 3 2.68 46.50 5.41
C ASN A 3 1.77 45.59 4.57
N ALA A 4 1.86 44.27 4.53
CA ALA A 4 2.61 43.31 5.31
C ALA A 4 2.17 41.92 4.79
N VAL A 5 3.09 40.94 4.74
CA VAL A 5 2.91 39.59 5.32
C VAL A 5 1.96 38.63 4.52
N LYS A 6 2.32 37.41 4.10
CA LYS A 6 2.97 36.29 4.83
C LYS A 6 3.29 35.12 3.87
N ASN A 7 4.53 34.64 3.96
CA ASN A 7 4.97 33.23 4.06
C ASN A 7 4.13 32.10 3.45
N PHE A 8 4.75 31.33 2.54
CA PHE A 8 4.82 29.87 2.70
C PHE A 8 6.17 29.36 2.19
N ILE A 9 7.13 29.33 3.13
CA ILE A 9 8.42 28.66 3.04
C ILE A 9 8.23 27.26 3.63
N TYR A 10 8.37 26.22 2.82
CA TYR A 10 8.78 24.87 3.24
C TYR A 10 9.36 24.19 1.99
N SER A 11 10.49 23.50 1.99
CA SER A 11 11.62 23.43 2.89
C SER A 11 12.65 22.68 2.05
N MET A 12 13.55 23.40 1.38
CA MET A 12 14.76 22.77 0.83
C MET A 12 15.57 22.26 2.02
N PHE A 13 15.39 20.99 2.39
CA PHE A 13 16.24 20.37 3.41
C PHE A 13 17.60 20.09 2.77
N PHE A 14 18.48 21.06 3.00
CA PHE A 14 19.93 20.95 2.91
C PHE A 14 20.40 19.64 3.58
N CYS A 15 21.01 18.77 2.78
CA CYS A 15 21.85 17.70 3.29
C CYS A 15 23.20 18.34 3.68
N SER A 16 23.23 19.05 4.81
CA SER A 16 24.46 19.60 5.39
C SER A 16 25.09 18.55 6.30
N SER A 17 26.32 18.19 5.96
CA SER A 17 27.18 17.22 6.62
C SER A 17 27.76 17.77 7.94
N ALA A 18 27.46 17.11 9.06
CA ALA A 18 28.33 17.08 10.24
C ALA A 18 27.94 15.97 11.24
N LEU A 19 28.90 15.04 11.46
CA LEU A 19 29.24 14.32 12.70
C LEU A 19 28.19 13.46 13.43
N ILE A 20 28.41 12.14 13.31
CA ILE A 20 28.31 11.07 14.33
C ILE A 20 26.95 10.87 15.00
N SER A 21 26.20 9.90 14.47
CA SER A 21 25.52 8.89 15.29
C SER A 21 25.43 7.60 14.49
N ALA A 22 25.98 6.52 15.03
CA ALA A 22 25.88 5.17 14.46
C ALA A 22 24.47 4.61 14.69
N LEU A 23 23.45 5.19 14.07
CA LEU A 23 22.09 4.65 14.03
C LEU A 23 21.37 5.23 12.81
N ALA A 24 20.67 4.36 12.09
CA ALA A 24 19.90 4.61 10.87
C ALA A 24 20.71 4.69 9.57
N ILE A 25 21.23 3.53 9.15
CA ILE A 25 21.18 3.14 7.73
C ILE A 25 19.71 2.86 7.39
N ASN A 26 18.82 3.85 7.53
CA ASN A 26 17.62 3.86 6.70
C ASN A 26 18.13 4.31 5.35
N GLU A 27 18.64 3.35 4.58
CA GLU A 27 18.76 3.50 3.14
C GLU A 27 17.47 4.16 2.69
N CYS A 28 17.62 5.35 2.09
CA CYS A 28 16.52 6.10 1.52
C CYS A 28 16.08 5.36 0.25
N ILE A 29 15.54 4.15 0.44
CA ILE A 29 15.03 3.31 -0.64
C ILE A 29 13.85 4.10 -1.19
N PRO A 30 13.90 4.53 -2.47
CA PRO A 30 12.79 5.26 -3.06
C PRO A 30 11.53 4.40 -2.91
N PRO A 31 10.39 4.99 -2.53
CA PRO A 31 9.16 4.22 -2.26
C PRO A 31 8.80 3.29 -3.42
N GLU A 32 9.08 3.68 -4.66
CA GLU A 32 8.88 2.85 -5.84
C GLU A 32 9.65 1.52 -5.84
N ALA A 33 10.83 1.45 -5.21
CA ALA A 33 11.63 0.22 -5.13
C ALA A 33 11.02 -0.81 -4.16
N ARG A 34 10.13 -0.36 -3.26
CA ARG A 34 9.37 -1.24 -2.35
C ARG A 34 8.13 -1.82 -3.01
N MET A 35 7.63 -1.22 -4.10
CA MET A 35 6.47 -1.73 -4.80
C MET A 35 6.74 -3.11 -5.43
N LYS A 36 5.70 -3.93 -5.49
CA LYS A 36 5.72 -5.23 -6.16
C LYS A 36 4.61 -5.29 -7.21
N THR A 37 4.81 -6.19 -8.15
CA THR A 37 3.79 -6.57 -9.13
C THR A 37 3.09 -7.83 -8.65
N GLY A 38 1.77 -7.85 -8.72
CA GLY A 38 0.95 -8.99 -8.32
C GLY A 38 -0.28 -9.16 -9.21
N LEU A 39 -0.90 -10.33 -9.10
CA LEU A 39 -2.11 -10.72 -9.81
C LEU A 39 -3.30 -10.70 -8.86
N VAL A 40 -4.41 -10.09 -9.30
CA VAL A 40 -5.68 -10.11 -8.57
C VAL A 40 -6.32 -11.49 -8.68
N LEU A 41 -6.45 -12.19 -7.57
CA LEU A 41 -7.07 -13.51 -7.50
C LEU A 41 -8.55 -13.44 -7.11
N GLN A 42 -8.93 -12.46 -6.30
CA GLN A 42 -10.27 -12.29 -5.78
C GLN A 42 -10.51 -10.82 -5.46
N ILE A 43 -11.74 -10.36 -5.66
CA ILE A 43 -12.24 -9.08 -5.16
C ILE A 43 -13.21 -9.39 -4.03
N TYR A 44 -13.10 -8.68 -2.92
CA TYR A 44 -13.97 -8.86 -1.78
C TYR A 44 -15.10 -7.84 -1.83
N ASP A 45 -16.34 -8.33 -1.76
CA ASP A 45 -17.53 -7.54 -1.53
C ASP A 45 -17.78 -7.36 -0.02
N SER A 46 -18.71 -6.47 0.35
CA SER A 46 -19.07 -6.17 1.75
C SER A 46 -19.52 -7.40 2.55
N ASP A 47 -19.99 -8.44 1.87
CA ASP A 47 -20.63 -9.62 2.48
C ASP A 47 -19.72 -10.86 2.48
N VAL A 48 -18.41 -10.66 2.34
CA VAL A 48 -17.45 -11.76 2.28
C VAL A 48 -17.38 -12.49 3.62
N PRO A 49 -17.49 -13.83 3.63
CA PRO A 49 -17.37 -14.60 4.86
C PRO A 49 -15.96 -14.50 5.46
N ASP A 50 -15.87 -14.34 6.78
CA ASP A 50 -14.62 -14.21 7.55
C ASP A 50 -13.56 -15.25 7.23
N THR A 51 -13.99 -16.47 6.88
CA THR A 51 -13.09 -17.58 6.53
C THR A 51 -12.27 -17.29 5.28
N SER A 52 -12.76 -16.45 4.37
CA SER A 52 -12.08 -16.06 3.13
C SER A 52 -11.08 -14.92 3.32
N LEU A 53 -11.20 -14.16 4.41
CA LEU A 53 -10.35 -13.02 4.74
C LEU A 53 -9.04 -13.46 5.41
N LEU A 54 -7.92 -12.81 5.05
CA LEU A 54 -6.66 -12.94 5.79
C LEU A 54 -6.77 -12.19 7.13
N LYS A 55 -5.89 -12.54 8.08
CA LYS A 55 -5.96 -12.09 9.47
C LYS A 55 -6.15 -10.59 9.64
N CYS A 56 -5.42 -9.74 8.91
CA CYS A 56 -5.55 -8.28 9.01
C CYS A 56 -6.96 -7.78 8.77
N LEU A 57 -7.68 -8.37 7.80
CA LEU A 57 -9.06 -7.95 7.52
C LEU A 57 -10.05 -8.51 8.54
N ARG A 58 -9.76 -9.66 9.17
CA ARG A 58 -10.61 -10.23 10.22
C ARG A 58 -10.67 -9.40 11.50
N TYR A 59 -9.66 -8.56 11.72
CA TYR A 59 -9.61 -7.65 12.88
C TYR A 59 -10.25 -6.30 12.58
N LEU A 60 -10.62 -6.02 11.33
CA LEU A 60 -11.35 -4.80 11.00
C LEU A 60 -12.80 -4.94 11.46
N PRO A 61 -13.40 -3.85 11.96
CA PRO A 61 -14.81 -3.84 12.26
C PRO A 61 -15.63 -3.92 10.96
N ALA A 62 -16.83 -4.50 11.04
CA ALA A 62 -17.64 -4.81 9.85
C ALA A 62 -18.05 -3.56 9.05
N ASP A 63 -18.19 -2.42 9.71
CA ASP A 63 -18.44 -1.13 9.07
C ASP A 63 -17.24 -0.69 8.22
N GLU A 64 -16.01 -0.83 8.70
CA GLU A 64 -14.83 -0.53 7.87
C GLU A 64 -14.71 -1.47 6.66
N LEU A 65 -15.04 -2.76 6.82
CA LEU A 65 -15.05 -3.71 5.72
C LEU A 65 -16.10 -3.37 4.66
N ALA A 66 -17.24 -2.82 5.05
CA ALA A 66 -18.32 -2.46 4.14
C ALA A 66 -18.04 -1.18 3.33
N HIS A 67 -17.22 -0.26 3.85
CA HIS A 67 -16.94 1.03 3.21
C HIS A 67 -15.62 1.09 2.42
N ARG A 68 -14.78 0.06 2.54
CA ARG A 68 -13.46 0.01 1.92
C ARG A 68 -13.41 -1.15 0.94
N HIS A 69 -12.60 -1.04 -0.10
CA HIS A 69 -12.49 -2.09 -1.10
C HIS A 69 -11.18 -2.85 -0.97
N PHE A 70 -11.27 -4.18 -0.98
CA PHE A 70 -10.12 -5.05 -0.81
C PHE A 70 -10.06 -6.10 -1.89
N ALA A 71 -8.85 -6.44 -2.31
CA ALA A 71 -8.58 -7.50 -3.25
C ALA A 71 -7.52 -8.45 -2.69
N LYS A 72 -7.66 -9.73 -3.02
CA LYS A 72 -6.66 -10.76 -2.79
C LYS A 72 -5.64 -10.71 -3.90
N ILE A 73 -4.39 -10.43 -3.56
CA ILE A 73 -3.28 -10.35 -4.51
C ILE A 73 -2.32 -11.48 -4.27
N GLN A 74 -1.91 -12.15 -5.35
CA GLN A 74 -0.79 -13.06 -5.35
C GLN A 74 0.43 -12.42 -6.02
N TYR A 75 1.59 -12.51 -5.39
CA TYR A 75 2.82 -11.98 -5.94
C TYR A 75 4.02 -12.86 -5.59
N ARG A 76 5.11 -12.68 -6.34
CA ARG A 76 6.36 -13.39 -6.09
C ARG A 76 7.25 -12.56 -5.16
N HIS A 77 7.60 -13.12 -4.01
CA HIS A 77 8.65 -12.59 -3.14
C HIS A 77 9.82 -13.56 -3.09
N ARG A 78 10.96 -13.17 -3.69
CA ARG A 78 12.12 -14.04 -3.89
C ARG A 78 11.70 -15.32 -4.67
N ALA A 79 11.81 -16.48 -4.05
CA ALA A 79 11.44 -17.78 -4.63
C ALA A 79 10.04 -18.26 -4.20
N LYS A 80 9.29 -17.49 -3.39
CA LYS A 80 7.99 -17.91 -2.85
C LYS A 80 6.85 -17.11 -3.47
N MET A 81 5.72 -17.79 -3.69
CA MET A 81 4.45 -17.14 -3.98
C MET A 81 3.79 -16.75 -2.66
N ILE A 82 3.49 -15.46 -2.51
CA ILE A 82 2.84 -14.89 -1.34
C ILE A 82 1.46 -14.40 -1.75
N VAL A 83 0.49 -14.57 -0.85
CA VAL A 83 -0.86 -14.06 -1.00
C VAL A 83 -1.08 -13.04 0.10
N THR A 84 -1.60 -11.87 -0.27
CA THR A 84 -1.92 -10.80 0.66
C THR A 84 -3.25 -10.16 0.27
N ASN A 85 -3.82 -9.39 1.19
CA ASN A 85 -4.97 -8.55 0.93
C ASN A 85 -4.48 -7.11 0.77
N ALA A 86 -4.96 -6.45 -0.27
CA ALA A 86 -4.64 -5.06 -0.54
C ALA A 86 -5.90 -4.24 -0.70
N GLU A 87 -5.86 -3.04 -0.13
CA GLU A 87 -6.87 -2.03 -0.32
C GLU A 87 -6.71 -1.35 -1.68
N TYR A 88 -7.85 -0.96 -2.26
CA TYR A 88 -7.91 -0.11 -3.44
C TYR A 88 -9.10 0.84 -3.32
N ASP A 89 -9.03 1.97 -3.99
CA ASP A 89 -10.06 2.99 -3.84
C ASP A 89 -11.20 2.76 -4.84
N THR A 90 -10.97 3.02 -6.13
CA THR A 90 -12.01 2.93 -7.17
C THR A 90 -11.46 2.52 -8.52
N LEU A 91 -10.24 2.01 -8.56
CA LEU A 91 -9.68 1.40 -9.76
C LEU A 91 -10.67 0.32 -10.21
N GLY A 92 -11.13 0.36 -11.47
CA GLY A 92 -12.02 -0.63 -12.09
C GLY A 92 -11.31 -1.98 -12.22
N LEU A 93 -10.97 -2.53 -11.07
CA LEU A 93 -10.14 -3.68 -10.85
C LEU A 93 -10.97 -4.91 -11.19
N LYS A 94 -10.37 -5.81 -11.94
CA LYS A 94 -10.98 -7.06 -12.33
C LYS A 94 -10.15 -8.24 -11.84
N LEU A 95 -10.81 -9.39 -11.77
CA LEU A 95 -10.14 -10.66 -11.54
C LEU A 95 -9.13 -10.93 -12.66
N GLY A 96 -7.92 -11.31 -12.28
CA GLY A 96 -6.82 -11.54 -13.20
C GLY A 96 -6.07 -10.28 -13.63
N ASP A 97 -6.43 -9.09 -13.15
CA ASP A 97 -5.63 -7.89 -13.40
C ASP A 97 -4.24 -8.01 -12.79
N GLU A 98 -3.25 -7.49 -13.49
CA GLU A 98 -1.90 -7.32 -12.97
C GLU A 98 -1.75 -5.91 -12.42
N VAL A 99 -1.33 -5.78 -11.17
CA VAL A 99 -1.27 -4.52 -10.44
C VAL A 99 0.11 -4.26 -9.84
N LYS A 100 0.42 -2.99 -9.67
CA LYS A 100 1.55 -2.55 -8.85
C LYS A 100 1.02 -2.07 -7.50
N PHE A 101 1.60 -2.59 -6.43
CA PHE A 101 1.10 -2.38 -5.08
C PHE A 101 2.24 -2.34 -4.06
N PHE A 102 1.97 -1.80 -2.88
CA PHE A 102 2.89 -1.79 -1.74
C PHE A 102 2.56 -2.95 -0.81
N PRO A 103 3.43 -3.98 -0.72
CA PRO A 103 3.24 -5.05 0.24
C PRO A 103 3.50 -4.52 1.66
N GLU A 104 2.55 -4.77 2.54
CA GLU A 104 2.62 -4.49 3.97
C GLU A 104 2.36 -5.77 4.78
N ASP A 105 2.78 -5.75 6.04
CA ASP A 105 2.65 -6.91 6.92
C ASP A 105 1.27 -6.95 7.61
N CYS A 106 0.43 -7.85 7.09
CA CYS A 106 -0.91 -8.14 7.56
C CYS A 106 -0.94 -8.70 9.00
N GLU A 107 0.14 -9.32 9.48
CA GLU A 107 0.20 -9.88 10.85
C GLU A 107 0.34 -8.77 11.92
N ILE A 108 0.86 -7.60 11.56
CA ILE A 108 0.96 -6.43 12.45
C ILE A 108 -0.14 -5.39 12.19
N GLY A 109 -1.21 -5.77 11.48
CA GLY A 109 -2.37 -4.92 11.21
C GLY A 109 -2.16 -3.89 10.10
N LYS A 110 -1.07 -3.97 9.33
CA LYS A 110 -0.89 -3.11 8.15
C LYS A 110 -1.48 -3.76 6.91
N ILE A 111 -2.17 -2.96 6.11
CA ILE A 111 -2.86 -3.42 4.90
C ILE A 111 -2.06 -2.97 3.69
N SER A 112 -1.86 -3.87 2.73
CA SER A 112 -1.18 -3.55 1.49
C SER A 112 -2.02 -2.56 0.67
N GLN A 113 -1.41 -1.72 -0.17
CA GLN A 113 -2.17 -0.74 -0.97
C GLN A 113 -1.88 -0.88 -2.46
N ILE A 114 -2.93 -1.03 -3.27
CA ILE A 114 -2.82 -1.01 -4.72
C ILE A 114 -2.54 0.42 -5.18
N ASN A 115 -1.44 0.62 -5.89
CA ASN A 115 -1.07 1.92 -6.43
C ASN A 115 -1.68 2.15 -7.82
N ARG A 116 -1.57 1.16 -8.71
CA ARG A 116 -2.12 1.25 -10.08
C ARG A 116 -2.27 -0.13 -10.73
N ILE A 117 -3.12 -0.20 -11.74
CA ILE A 117 -3.24 -1.35 -12.63
C ILE A 117 -2.17 -1.25 -13.72
N LEU A 118 -1.44 -2.34 -13.96
CA LEU A 118 -0.44 -2.46 -15.03
C LEU A 118 -1.05 -3.07 -16.30
N ARG A 119 -1.89 -4.09 -16.13
CA ARG A 119 -2.57 -4.77 -17.22
C ARG A 119 -3.96 -5.20 -16.78
N GLN A 120 -4.97 -4.81 -17.56
CA GLN A 120 -6.34 -5.23 -17.34
C GLN A 120 -6.68 -6.50 -18.12
N THR A 121 -7.43 -7.39 -17.50
CA THR A 121 -8.15 -8.45 -18.20
C THR A 121 -9.40 -7.88 -18.86
N LYS A 122 -9.74 -8.41 -20.03
CA LYS A 122 -10.83 -7.91 -20.88
C LYS A 122 -12.17 -8.30 -20.29
#